data_AF-A0A319CPT0-F1
#
_entry.id   AF-A0A319CPT0-F1
#
_cell.length_a   1.000
_cell.length_b   1.000
_cell.length_c   1.000
_cell.angle_alpha   90.00
_cell.angle_beta   90.00
_cell.angle_gamma   90.00
#
_symmetry.space_group_name_H-M   'P 1'
#
loop_
_entity.id
_entity.type
_entity.pdbx_description
1 polymer ?
#
loop_
_entity_poly.entity_id
_entity_poly.type
_entity_poly.pdbx_seq_one_letter_code
_entity_poly.pdbx_strand_id
1 'polypeptide(L)'
;MLLTQLLSNRHSATAATAGDDKLRSLDSSSPSSSSTPHCTMGSNLPYAADAESPLKPAELQVLRSQYEKEGDYVGIQTKFNYAWGLIKSNARPDQQEGVRLLSEIFRAAPERRRECLYYLALGNYKLGNYGEARRYNDLLREKEPGNLQAASLGQLIDEKVSKEGLVGIAIVGGLALAAGVVGGLVMRGAKRR
;
A
#
# COMPACT_ATOMS: atom_id res chain seq x y z
N MET A 1 -54.76 1.53 20.26
CA MET A 1 -54.81 1.30 21.72
C MET A 1 -53.49 0.65 22.10
N LEU A 2 -52.55 1.24 22.83
CA LEU A 2 -52.52 2.43 23.67
C LEU A 2 -51.05 2.92 23.69
N LEU A 3 -50.91 4.24 23.65
CA LEU A 3 -49.67 5.01 23.67
C LEU A 3 -49.26 5.25 25.14
N THR A 4 -47.96 5.47 25.40
CA THR A 4 -47.39 6.32 26.49
C THR A 4 -47.43 5.87 27.96
N GLN A 5 -46.24 5.71 28.57
CA GLN A 5 -45.87 6.07 29.95
C GLN A 5 -44.33 5.95 30.10
N LEU A 6 -43.53 6.97 29.76
CA LEU A 6 -43.07 8.09 30.59
C LEU A 6 -42.41 7.73 31.94
N LEU A 7 -41.08 7.84 31.95
CA LEU A 7 -40.29 8.69 32.86
C LEU A 7 -40.99 9.13 34.16
N SER A 8 -40.58 8.57 35.31
CA SER A 8 -40.69 9.24 36.61
C SER A 8 -39.76 8.60 37.66
N ASN A 9 -39.30 9.43 38.59
CA ASN A 9 -38.32 9.24 39.66
C ASN A 9 -36.83 9.16 39.23
N ARG A 10 -35.94 10.14 39.42
CA ARG A 10 -35.84 11.33 40.30
C ARG A 10 -36.29 11.12 41.75
N HIS A 11 -35.36 10.79 42.63
CA HIS A 11 -35.28 11.18 44.05
C HIS A 11 -33.88 10.72 44.51
N SER A 12 -32.93 11.63 44.69
CA SER A 12 -32.55 12.20 45.99
C SER A 12 -31.10 11.76 46.26
N ALA A 13 -30.17 12.52 46.81
CA ALA A 13 -30.12 13.90 47.28
C ALA A 13 -28.64 14.16 47.70
N THR A 14 -28.24 15.44 47.72
CA THR A 14 -27.40 16.08 48.77
C THR A 14 -26.01 15.53 49.11
N ALA A 15 -24.97 16.31 49.41
CA ALA A 15 -24.72 17.74 49.48
C ALA A 15 -23.25 17.93 49.92
N ALA A 16 -22.67 19.11 49.58
CA ALA A 16 -21.73 19.91 50.38
C ALA A 16 -20.29 19.34 50.62
N THR A 17 -19.18 20.07 50.83
CA THR A 17 -18.81 21.45 51.20
C THR A 17 -17.34 21.68 50.74
N ALA A 18 -16.96 22.80 50.14
CA ALA A 18 -16.22 23.95 50.72
C ALA A 18 -14.74 23.73 51.16
N GLY A 19 -13.87 24.65 50.73
CA GLY A 19 -12.48 24.86 51.18
C GLY A 19 -11.49 24.92 50.00
N ASP A 20 -10.56 25.84 49.83
CA ASP A 20 -10.15 27.05 50.55
C ASP A 20 -9.21 27.80 49.60
N ASP A 21 -9.43 29.10 49.46
CA ASP A 21 -8.60 30.05 48.73
C ASP A 21 -7.23 30.19 49.42
N LYS A 22 -6.17 29.71 48.76
CA LYS A 22 -4.80 30.07 49.16
C LYS A 22 -3.93 30.42 47.96
N LEU A 23 -3.89 31.72 47.74
CA LEU A 23 -2.95 32.48 46.93
C LEU A 23 -1.49 32.00 47.15
N ARG A 24 -0.84 31.50 46.09
CA ARG A 24 0.63 31.42 45.99
C ARG A 24 1.09 31.49 44.53
N SER A 25 1.60 32.67 44.18
CA SER A 25 2.76 32.95 43.31
C SER A 25 3.02 32.09 42.05
N LEU A 26 2.98 32.78 40.90
CA LEU A 26 3.99 32.80 39.83
C LEU A 26 4.76 31.48 39.57
N ASP A 27 4.42 30.80 38.48
CA ASP A 27 5.43 30.43 37.48
C ASP A 27 4.80 30.22 36.10
N SER A 28 5.45 30.84 35.14
CA SER A 28 5.33 30.74 33.70
C SER A 28 5.48 29.31 33.18
N SER A 29 4.50 28.80 32.43
CA SER A 29 4.69 27.84 31.31
C SER A 29 3.36 27.53 30.63
N SER A 30 3.16 28.02 29.41
CA SER A 30 2.31 27.35 28.41
C SER A 30 3.03 26.07 27.92
N PRO A 31 2.40 25.10 27.20
CA PRO A 31 1.03 25.06 26.67
C PRO A 31 0.32 23.70 26.92
N SER A 32 -1.02 23.65 26.76
CA SER A 32 -1.68 22.47 26.15
C SER A 32 -3.14 22.78 25.86
N SER A 33 -3.36 23.20 24.62
CA SER A 33 -4.67 23.19 23.98
C SER A 33 -5.21 21.76 23.95
N SER A 34 -6.37 21.59 24.58
CA SER A 34 -7.35 20.54 24.34
C SER A 34 -7.41 20.17 22.85
N SER A 35 -6.90 19.01 22.50
CA SER A 35 -7.15 18.36 21.23
C SER A 35 -7.66 16.95 21.53
N THR A 36 -8.91 16.75 21.18
CA THR A 36 -9.56 15.47 20.92
C THR A 36 -8.60 14.46 20.28
N PRO A 37 -8.77 13.14 20.52
CA PRO A 37 -8.05 12.11 19.77
C PRO A 37 -8.63 12.09 18.33
N HIS A 38 -8.17 13.03 17.51
CA HIS A 38 -8.25 12.91 16.07
C HIS A 38 -7.33 11.74 15.70
N CYS A 39 -7.90 10.66 15.16
CA CYS A 39 -7.15 9.50 14.71
C CYS A 39 -6.07 9.97 13.74
N THR A 40 -4.85 10.08 14.25
CA THR A 40 -3.66 10.33 13.46
C THR A 40 -3.34 8.98 12.85
N MET A 41 -3.89 8.71 11.65
CA MET A 41 -3.56 7.52 10.86
C MET A 41 -2.12 7.68 10.37
N GLY A 42 -1.17 7.42 11.26
CA GLY A 42 0.25 7.43 10.99
C GLY A 42 0.60 6.37 9.96
N SER A 43 1.15 6.81 8.84
CA SER A 43 2.30 6.22 8.14
C SER A 43 2.66 4.78 8.54
N ASN A 44 1.87 3.80 8.10
CA ASN A 44 2.23 2.40 8.22
C ASN A 44 1.70 1.63 7.01
N LEU A 45 2.17 2.01 5.81
CA LEU A 45 2.00 1.14 4.65
C LEU A 45 2.86 -0.12 4.89
N PRO A 46 2.51 -1.28 4.34
CA PRO A 46 3.40 -2.44 4.37
C PRO A 46 4.70 -2.12 3.62
N TYR A 47 5.82 -2.74 3.99
CA TYR A 47 6.99 -2.71 3.13
C TYR A 47 6.80 -3.69 1.96
N ALA A 48 7.58 -3.55 0.89
CA ALA A 48 7.51 -4.48 -0.24
C ALA A 48 7.74 -5.95 0.17
N ALA A 49 8.58 -6.17 1.20
CA ALA A 49 8.81 -7.49 1.79
C ALA A 49 7.55 -8.12 2.42
N ASP A 50 6.63 -7.32 2.94
CA ASP A 50 5.38 -7.81 3.55
C ASP A 50 4.40 -8.33 2.49
N ALA A 51 4.53 -7.87 1.24
CA ALA A 51 3.78 -8.36 0.08
C ALA A 51 4.24 -9.76 -0.36
N GLU A 52 5.51 -10.10 -0.07
CA GLU A 52 6.12 -11.38 -0.42
C GLU A 52 5.86 -12.47 0.63
N SER A 53 5.44 -12.09 1.84
CA SER A 53 5.09 -13.03 2.91
C SER A 53 3.61 -13.44 2.81
N PRO A 54 3.27 -14.65 2.33
CA PRO A 54 1.87 -15.05 2.17
C PRO A 54 1.14 -15.13 3.52
N LEU A 55 -0.13 -14.73 3.53
CA LEU A 55 -1.02 -14.96 4.68
C LEU A 55 -1.26 -16.46 4.87
N LYS A 56 -1.58 -16.87 6.10
CA LYS A 56 -2.00 -18.26 6.33
C LYS A 56 -3.31 -18.51 5.58
N PRO A 57 -3.50 -19.70 4.95
CA PRO A 57 -4.73 -20.00 4.20
C PRO A 57 -6.02 -19.76 4.99
N ALA A 58 -6.00 -20.01 6.30
CA ALA A 58 -7.12 -19.77 7.21
C ALA A 58 -7.48 -18.27 7.33
N GLU A 59 -6.50 -17.36 7.32
CA GLU A 59 -6.74 -15.92 7.40
C GLU A 59 -7.39 -15.40 6.12
N LEU A 60 -6.93 -15.89 4.96
CA LEU A 60 -7.54 -15.58 3.67
C LEU A 60 -9.00 -16.08 3.58
N GLN A 61 -9.29 -17.24 4.15
CA GLN A 61 -10.64 -17.79 4.19
C GLN A 61 -11.59 -16.94 5.05
N VAL A 62 -11.11 -16.39 6.18
CA VAL A 62 -11.90 -15.46 6.99
C VAL A 62 -12.26 -14.21 6.19
N LEU A 63 -11.28 -13.61 5.51
CA LEU A 63 -11.49 -12.43 4.66
C LEU A 63 -12.47 -12.71 3.52
N ARG A 64 -12.32 -13.86 2.84
CA ARG A 64 -13.26 -14.30 1.80
C ARG A 64 -14.68 -14.44 2.36
N SER A 65 -14.83 -15.09 3.50
CA SER A 65 -16.16 -15.29 4.11
C SER A 65 -16.83 -13.96 4.50
N GLN A 66 -16.07 -12.95 4.92
CA GLN A 66 -16.60 -11.62 5.21
C GLN A 66 -17.02 -10.90 3.93
N TYR A 67 -16.15 -10.94 2.92
CA TYR A 67 -16.42 -10.36 1.60
C TYR A 67 -17.70 -10.95 0.97
N GLU A 68 -17.85 -12.28 0.99
CA GLU A 68 -19.03 -12.97 0.45
C GLU A 68 -20.30 -12.72 1.27
N LYS A 69 -20.20 -12.58 2.60
CA LYS A 69 -21.35 -12.29 3.47
C LYS A 69 -21.92 -10.89 3.25
N GLU A 70 -21.09 -9.90 2.95
CA GLU A 70 -21.55 -8.53 2.71
C GLU A 70 -22.18 -8.36 1.31
N GLY A 71 -21.87 -9.26 0.37
CA GLY A 71 -22.49 -9.31 -0.95
C GLY A 71 -22.35 -8.00 -1.74
N ASP A 72 -23.45 -7.53 -2.33
CA ASP A 72 -23.47 -6.34 -3.19
C ASP A 72 -23.18 -5.01 -2.45
N TYR A 73 -23.27 -5.01 -1.11
CA TYR A 73 -23.05 -3.82 -0.27
C TYR A 73 -21.73 -3.87 0.50
N VAL A 74 -20.75 -4.63 0.00
CA VAL A 74 -19.46 -4.77 0.65
C VAL A 74 -18.79 -3.42 0.91
N GLY A 75 -18.39 -3.22 2.17
CA GLY A 75 -17.69 -2.02 2.61
C GLY A 75 -16.34 -1.88 1.92
N ILE A 76 -15.93 -0.63 1.66
CA ILE A 76 -14.63 -0.32 1.02
C ILE A 76 -13.48 -0.98 1.77
N GLN A 77 -13.51 -0.95 3.11
CA GLN A 77 -12.47 -1.53 3.95
C GLN A 77 -12.44 -3.07 3.88
N THR A 78 -13.60 -3.74 3.91
CA THR A 78 -13.69 -5.20 3.76
C THR A 78 -13.14 -5.64 2.40
N LYS A 79 -13.56 -4.94 1.32
CA LYS A 79 -13.05 -5.18 -0.04
C LYS A 79 -11.54 -4.94 -0.13
N PHE A 80 -11.02 -3.90 0.53
CA PHE A 80 -9.60 -3.59 0.55
C PHE A 80 -8.79 -4.68 1.25
N ASN A 81 -9.24 -5.12 2.44
CA ASN A 81 -8.58 -6.17 3.20
C ASN A 81 -8.54 -7.48 2.43
N TYR A 82 -9.65 -7.85 1.79
CA TYR A 82 -9.72 -9.04 0.95
C TYR A 82 -8.80 -8.93 -0.26
N ALA A 83 -8.82 -7.80 -0.97
CA ALA A 83 -7.94 -7.55 -2.12
C ALA A 83 -6.45 -7.65 -1.75
N TRP A 84 -6.06 -7.10 -0.60
CA TRP A 84 -4.70 -7.22 -0.11
C TRP A 84 -4.33 -8.67 0.25
N GLY A 85 -5.26 -9.39 0.87
CA GLY A 85 -5.10 -10.82 1.15
C GLY A 85 -4.84 -11.64 -0.13
N LEU A 86 -5.59 -11.35 -1.19
CA LEU A 86 -5.41 -11.97 -2.51
C LEU A 86 -4.06 -11.64 -3.15
N ILE A 87 -3.58 -10.39 -3.06
CA ILE A 87 -2.25 -10.01 -3.57
C ILE A 87 -1.13 -10.75 -2.83
N LYS A 88 -1.30 -11.01 -1.53
CA LYS A 88 -0.34 -11.78 -0.76
C LYS A 88 -0.34 -13.28 -1.11
N SER A 89 -1.38 -13.80 -1.76
CA SER A 89 -1.41 -15.18 -2.28
C SER A 89 -0.25 -15.45 -3.26
N ASN A 90 0.12 -16.71 -3.40
CA ASN A 90 1.08 -17.17 -4.42
C ASN A 90 0.40 -17.51 -5.75
N ALA A 91 -0.93 -17.60 -5.78
CA ALA A 91 -1.67 -17.87 -7.00
C ALA A 91 -1.80 -16.60 -7.84
N ARG A 92 -1.30 -16.64 -9.08
CA ARG A 92 -1.43 -15.52 -10.03
C ARG A 92 -2.88 -15.08 -10.26
N PRO A 93 -3.89 -15.97 -10.37
CA PRO A 93 -5.29 -15.56 -10.48
C PRO A 93 -5.79 -14.74 -9.28
N ASP A 94 -5.41 -15.12 -8.06
CA ASP A 94 -5.76 -14.35 -6.85
C ASP A 94 -5.14 -12.96 -6.90
N GLN A 95 -3.85 -12.87 -7.25
CA GLN A 95 -3.16 -11.58 -7.37
C GLN A 95 -3.82 -10.65 -8.40
N GLN A 96 -4.22 -11.20 -9.55
CA GLN A 96 -4.95 -10.46 -10.59
C GLN A 96 -6.29 -9.94 -10.07
N GLU A 97 -7.03 -10.79 -9.35
CA GLU A 97 -8.30 -10.41 -8.75
C GLU A 97 -8.13 -9.34 -7.66
N GLY A 98 -7.11 -9.46 -6.81
CA GLY A 98 -6.78 -8.44 -5.82
C GLY A 98 -6.47 -7.08 -6.45
N VAL A 99 -5.69 -7.05 -7.54
CA VAL A 99 -5.41 -5.81 -8.29
C VAL A 99 -6.68 -5.23 -8.93
N ARG A 100 -7.58 -6.07 -9.44
CA ARG A 100 -8.88 -5.64 -9.97
C ARG A 100 -9.72 -4.97 -8.88
N LEU A 101 -9.87 -5.60 -7.72
CA LEU A 101 -10.64 -5.08 -6.59
C LEU A 101 -10.05 -3.75 -6.06
N LEU A 102 -8.72 -3.63 -5.96
CA LEU A 102 -8.07 -2.36 -5.60
C LEU A 102 -8.33 -1.27 -6.64
N SER A 103 -8.34 -1.61 -7.93
CA SER A 103 -8.62 -0.65 -9.01
C SER A 103 -10.03 -0.10 -8.93
N GLU A 104 -11.00 -0.91 -8.50
CA GLU A 104 -12.37 -0.47 -8.26
C GLU A 104 -12.45 0.46 -7.05
N ILE A 105 -11.77 0.12 -5.95
CA ILE A 105 -11.70 0.98 -4.76
C ILE A 105 -11.07 2.33 -5.11
N PHE A 106 -9.99 2.35 -5.88
CA PHE A 106 -9.32 3.57 -6.33
C PHE A 106 -10.26 4.55 -7.06
N ARG A 107 -11.21 4.00 -7.84
CA ARG A 107 -12.21 4.79 -8.58
C ARG A 107 -13.35 5.26 -7.68
N ALA A 108 -13.83 4.39 -6.78
CA ALA A 108 -14.96 4.66 -5.91
C ALA A 108 -14.64 5.57 -4.71
N ALA A 109 -13.42 5.52 -4.20
CA ALA A 109 -13.01 6.15 -2.94
C ALA A 109 -11.85 7.16 -3.14
N PRO A 110 -12.12 8.38 -3.64
CA PRO A 110 -11.10 9.41 -3.88
C PRO A 110 -10.24 9.74 -2.64
N GLU A 111 -10.84 9.68 -1.46
CA GLU A 111 -10.21 9.98 -0.17
C GLU A 111 -9.13 8.96 0.23
N ARG A 112 -9.23 7.71 -0.26
CA ARG A 112 -8.27 6.62 0.02
C ARG A 112 -7.25 6.39 -1.09
N ARG A 113 -7.27 7.20 -2.16
CA ARG A 113 -6.39 6.99 -3.33
C ARG A 113 -4.91 6.92 -2.98
N ARG A 114 -4.44 7.70 -2.00
CA ARG A 114 -3.03 7.74 -1.62
C ARG A 114 -2.54 6.36 -1.17
N GLU A 115 -3.24 5.75 -0.21
CA GLU A 115 -2.97 4.39 0.23
C GLU A 115 -3.15 3.41 -0.94
N CYS A 116 -4.27 3.51 -1.68
CA CYS A 116 -4.57 2.58 -2.76
C CYS A 116 -3.50 2.57 -3.88
N LEU A 117 -2.87 3.71 -4.20
CA LEU A 117 -1.78 3.79 -5.18
C LEU A 117 -0.60 2.89 -4.78
N TYR A 118 -0.24 2.89 -3.50
CA TYR A 118 0.87 2.07 -3.01
C TYR A 118 0.58 0.57 -3.18
N TYR A 119 -0.62 0.13 -2.80
CA TYR A 119 -1.01 -1.28 -2.93
C TYR A 119 -1.20 -1.71 -4.40
N LEU A 120 -1.69 -0.82 -5.27
CA LEU A 120 -1.74 -1.06 -6.71
C LEU A 120 -0.34 -1.21 -7.31
N ALA A 121 0.63 -0.40 -6.88
CA ALA A 121 2.02 -0.52 -7.29
C ALA A 121 2.62 -1.87 -6.86
N LEU A 122 2.40 -2.28 -5.60
CA LEU A 122 2.86 -3.58 -5.09
C LEU A 122 2.23 -4.77 -5.81
N GLY A 123 0.91 -4.75 -6.03
CA GLY A 123 0.22 -5.82 -6.74
C GLY A 123 0.72 -5.98 -8.18
N ASN A 124 0.91 -4.87 -8.89
CA ASN A 124 1.48 -4.90 -10.25
C ASN A 124 2.96 -5.32 -10.26
N TYR A 125 3.76 -4.89 -9.28
CA TYR A 125 5.14 -5.33 -9.13
C TYR A 125 5.21 -6.86 -8.97
N LYS A 126 4.37 -7.42 -8.09
CA LYS A 126 4.31 -8.87 -7.85
C LYS A 126 3.86 -9.67 -9.08
N LEU A 127 2.95 -9.12 -9.89
CA LEU A 127 2.51 -9.72 -11.15
C LEU A 127 3.56 -9.68 -12.27
N GLY A 128 4.65 -8.91 -12.10
CA GLY A 128 5.65 -8.62 -13.13
C GLY A 128 5.24 -7.49 -14.08
N ASN A 129 4.16 -6.77 -13.78
CA ASN A 129 3.68 -5.63 -14.56
C ASN A 129 4.44 -4.35 -14.16
N TYR A 130 5.76 -4.33 -14.33
CA TYR A 130 6.62 -3.28 -13.76
C TYR A 130 6.34 -1.88 -14.34
N GLY A 131 5.85 -1.79 -15.59
CA GLY A 131 5.45 -0.51 -16.18
C GLY A 131 4.30 0.14 -15.42
N GLU A 132 3.26 -0.63 -15.09
CA GLU A 132 2.11 -0.12 -14.34
C GLU A 132 2.48 0.08 -12.85
N ALA A 133 3.32 -0.79 -12.29
CA ALA A 133 3.85 -0.63 -10.94
C ALA A 133 4.59 0.70 -10.79
N ARG A 134 5.47 1.04 -11.75
CA ARG A 134 6.18 2.33 -11.79
C ARG A 134 5.21 3.49 -11.86
N ARG A 135 4.24 3.44 -12.78
CA ARG A 135 3.26 4.50 -12.97
C ARG A 135 2.50 4.81 -11.69
N TYR A 136 1.99 3.81 -10.97
CA TYR A 136 1.30 4.02 -9.71
C TYR A 136 2.23 4.56 -8.60
N ASN A 137 3.45 4.05 -8.53
CA ASN A 137 4.44 4.51 -7.55
C ASN A 137 4.85 5.96 -7.79
N ASP A 138 5.05 6.38 -9.04
CA ASP A 138 5.41 7.75 -9.39
C ASP A 138 4.27 8.72 -9.05
N LEU A 139 3.01 8.36 -9.35
CA LEU A 139 1.83 9.13 -8.94
C LEU A 139 1.73 9.30 -7.41
N LEU A 140 2.16 8.30 -6.64
CA LEU A 140 2.24 8.40 -5.19
C LEU A 140 3.37 9.34 -4.76
N ARG A 141 4.55 9.23 -5.36
CA ARG A 141 5.72 10.09 -5.05
C ARG A 141 5.51 11.55 -5.42
N GLU A 142 4.74 11.84 -6.47
CA GLU A 142 4.32 13.21 -6.80
C GLU A 142 3.49 13.83 -5.68
N LYS A 143 2.67 13.02 -4.99
CA LYS A 143 1.81 13.47 -3.88
C LYS A 143 2.55 13.49 -2.55
N GLU A 144 3.43 12.51 -2.34
CA GLU A 144 4.17 12.28 -1.10
C GLU A 144 5.65 12.06 -1.39
N PRO A 145 6.41 13.11 -1.76
CA PRO A 145 7.81 12.97 -2.17
C PRO A 145 8.73 12.46 -1.06
N GLY A 146 8.35 12.68 0.21
CA GLY A 146 9.06 12.18 1.38
C GLY A 146 8.72 10.73 1.78
N ASN A 147 7.89 10.03 1.01
CA ASN A 147 7.48 8.67 1.34
C ASN A 147 8.61 7.66 1.03
N LEU A 148 9.29 7.22 2.09
CA LEU A 148 10.41 6.27 2.00
C LEU A 148 9.99 4.90 1.42
N GLN A 149 8.75 4.50 1.62
CA GLN A 149 8.25 3.20 1.17
C GLN A 149 8.02 3.21 -0.34
N ALA A 150 7.48 4.31 -0.87
CA ALA A 150 7.36 4.54 -2.30
C ALA A 150 8.74 4.70 -2.98
N ALA A 151 9.68 5.37 -2.31
CA ALA A 151 11.05 5.48 -2.80
C ALA A 151 11.74 4.11 -2.91
N SER A 152 11.63 3.29 -1.86
CA SER A 152 12.17 1.92 -1.85
C SER A 152 11.52 1.02 -2.89
N LEU A 153 10.19 1.06 -3.03
CA LEU A 153 9.49 0.31 -4.07
C LEU A 153 9.94 0.74 -5.48
N GLY A 154 10.19 2.03 -5.70
CA GLY A 154 10.73 2.54 -6.95
C GLY A 154 12.08 1.89 -7.31
N GLN A 155 12.99 1.79 -6.34
CA GLN A 155 14.30 1.13 -6.54
C GLN A 155 14.13 -0.36 -6.91
N LEU A 156 13.24 -1.07 -6.22
CA LEU A 156 12.96 -2.48 -6.53
C LEU A 156 12.41 -2.65 -7.95
N ILE A 157 11.52 -1.75 -8.39
CA ILE A 157 11.00 -1.73 -9.76
C ILE A 157 12.13 -1.45 -10.77
N ASP A 158 12.97 -0.45 -10.51
CA ASP A 158 14.13 -0.10 -11.37
C ASP A 158 15.07 -1.30 -11.55
N GLU A 159 15.39 -2.00 -10.47
CA GLU A 159 16.25 -3.18 -10.50
C GLU A 159 15.66 -4.32 -11.34
N LYS A 160 14.37 -4.62 -11.18
CA LYS A 160 13.69 -5.69 -11.93
C LYS A 160 13.64 -5.38 -13.43
N VAL A 161 13.26 -4.15 -13.78
CA VAL A 161 13.23 -3.69 -15.18
C VAL A 161 14.63 -3.76 -15.79
N SER A 162 15.65 -3.32 -15.05
CA SER A 162 17.04 -3.37 -15.54
C SER A 162 17.54 -4.79 -15.75
N LYS A 163 17.24 -5.71 -14.83
CA LYS A 163 17.60 -7.13 -14.94
C LYS A 163 16.94 -7.79 -16.16
N GLU A 164 15.64 -7.57 -16.36
CA GLU A 164 14.92 -8.13 -17.51
C GLU A 164 15.34 -7.49 -18.85
N GLY A 165 15.59 -6.18 -18.87
CA GLY A 165 16.09 -5.47 -20.06
C GLY A 165 17.52 -5.87 -20.44
N LEU A 166 18.39 -6.12 -19.46
CA LEU A 166 19.78 -6.53 -19.71
C LEU A 166 19.88 -7.94 -20.29
N VAL A 167 19.00 -8.86 -19.89
CA VAL A 167 18.90 -10.21 -20.49
C VAL A 167 18.59 -10.11 -21.99
N GLY A 168 17.75 -9.17 -22.42
CA GLY A 168 17.46 -8.94 -23.83
C GLY A 168 18.66 -8.44 -24.64
N ILE A 169 19.47 -7.54 -24.08
CA ILE A 169 20.65 -6.98 -24.77
C ILE A 169 21.79 -8.01 -24.86
N ALA A 170 22.00 -8.83 -23.83
CA ALA A 170 23.06 -9.84 -23.80
C ALA A 170 22.90 -10.90 -24.91
N ILE A 171 21.65 -11.29 -25.22
CA ILE A 171 21.36 -12.25 -26.29
C ILE A 171 21.74 -11.69 -27.66
N VAL A 172 21.50 -10.39 -27.90
CA VAL A 172 21.79 -9.75 -29.20
C VAL A 172 23.28 -9.39 -29.32
N GLY A 173 23.95 -8.99 -28.23
CA GLY A 173 25.37 -8.62 -28.23
C GLY A 173 26.33 -9.79 -28.42
N GLY A 174 25.96 -11.01 -27.99
CA GLY A 174 26.80 -12.21 -28.07
C GLY A 174 27.12 -12.70 -29.49
N LEU A 175 26.19 -12.54 -30.44
CA LEU A 175 26.40 -12.96 -31.84
C LEU A 175 27.32 -11.99 -32.62
N ALA A 176 27.30 -10.70 -32.29
CA ALA A 176 28.09 -9.70 -33.02
C ALA A 176 29.60 -9.86 -32.78
N LEU A 177 30.01 -10.30 -31.58
CA LEU A 177 31.42 -10.46 -31.22
C LEU A 177 32.07 -11.68 -31.90
N ALA A 178 31.32 -12.74 -32.18
CA ALA A 178 31.86 -13.94 -32.82
C ALA A 178 32.20 -13.71 -34.31
N ALA A 179 31.46 -12.87 -35.03
CA ALA A 179 31.70 -12.57 -36.44
C ALA A 179 32.90 -11.61 -36.66
N GLY A 180 33.10 -10.65 -35.75
CA GLY A 180 34.17 -9.65 -35.87
C GLY A 180 35.59 -10.22 -35.71
N VAL A 181 35.77 -11.21 -34.82
CA VAL A 181 37.09 -11.81 -34.57
C VAL A 181 37.53 -12.73 -35.72
N VAL A 182 36.61 -13.48 -36.33
CA VAL A 182 36.93 -14.35 -37.47
C VAL A 182 37.15 -13.54 -38.75
N GLY A 183 36.31 -12.53 -39.02
CA GLY A 183 36.46 -11.66 -40.21
C GLY A 183 37.73 -10.80 -40.19
N GLY A 184 38.09 -10.24 -39.03
CA GLY A 184 39.28 -9.39 -38.87
C GLY A 184 40.61 -10.13 -39.03
N LEU A 185 40.66 -11.40 -38.62
CA LEU A 185 41.86 -12.23 -38.77
C LEU A 185 42.06 -12.71 -40.22
N VAL A 186 40.98 -13.04 -40.94
CA VAL A 186 41.04 -13.47 -42.34
C VAL A 186 41.42 -12.31 -43.28
N MET A 187 40.90 -11.11 -43.04
CA MET A 187 41.15 -9.95 -43.91
C MET A 187 42.57 -9.37 -43.75
N ARG A 188 43.22 -9.57 -42.59
CA ARG A 188 44.61 -9.13 -42.36
C ARG A 188 45.66 -10.03 -43.05
N GLY A 189 45.29 -11.27 -43.42
CA GLY A 189 46.14 -12.17 -44.21
C GLY A 189 46.10 -11.91 -45.72
N ALA A 190 45.05 -11.29 -46.24
CA ALA A 190 44.83 -11.12 -47.68
C ALA A 190 45.53 -9.89 -48.30
N LYS A 191 46.10 -8.98 -47.50
CA LYS A 191 46.74 -7.72 -47.97
C LYS A 191 48.28 -7.78 -47.93
N ARG A 192 48.86 -8.94 -48.23
CA ARG A 192 50.31 -9.12 -48.47
C ARG A 192 50.55 -10.17 -49.55
N ARG A 193 50.18 -9.87 -50.80
CA ARG A 193 50.81 -10.40 -52.02
C ARG A 193 50.68 -9.36 -53.12
#